data_AF-A0A022PHT0-F1
#
_entry.id   AF-A0A022PHT0-F1
#
_cell.length_a   1.000
_cell.length_b   1.000
_cell.length_c   1.000
_cell.angle_alpha   90.00
_cell.angle_beta   90.00
_cell.angle_gamma   90.00
#
_symmetry.space_group_name_H-M   'P 1'
#
loop_
_entity.id
_entity.type
_entity.pdbx_description
1 polymer ?
#
loop_
_entity_poly.entity_id
_entity_poly.type
_entity_poly.pdbx_seq_one_letter_code
_entity_poly.pdbx_strand_id
1 'polypeptide(L)'
;MDIWVTAQECVGLPNLPTAPFNISNRLKKNATTEMVRKREGSKAFEFHINCLPPVARAAILKKQGTIEINDRQFEIKQRQTESY
;
A
#
# COMPACT_ATOMS: atom_id res chain seq x y z
N MET A 1 4.89 -8.98 9.90
CA MET A 1 4.64 -8.45 8.54
C MET A 1 4.10 -7.05 8.70
N ASP A 2 5.01 -6.10 8.84
CA ASP A 2 4.69 -4.69 9.10
C ASP A 2 4.71 -3.92 7.78
N ILE A 3 3.82 -4.31 6.86
CA ILE A 3 3.71 -3.69 5.54
C ILE A 3 2.81 -2.45 5.66
N TRP A 4 3.38 -1.30 5.32
CA TRP A 4 2.69 -0.02 5.27
C TRP A 4 2.49 0.38 3.82
N VAL A 5 1.27 0.79 3.50
CA VAL A 5 0.90 1.25 2.16
C VAL A 5 0.27 2.62 2.21
N THR A 6 0.53 3.40 1.18
CA THR A 6 -0.15 4.68 0.98
C THR A 6 -1.48 4.49 0.25
N ALA A 7 -2.40 5.42 0.44
CA ALA A 7 -3.68 5.40 -0.30
C ALA A 7 -3.49 5.52 -1.82
N GLN A 8 -2.36 6.07 -2.28
CA GLN A 8 -2.04 6.22 -3.69
C GLN A 8 -1.60 4.89 -4.32
N GLU A 9 -0.86 4.05 -3.59
CA GLU A 9 -0.51 2.69 -4.04
C GLU A 9 -1.73 1.76 -4.12
N CYS A 10 -2.75 2.07 -3.33
CA CYS A 10 -4.01 1.36 -3.32
C CYS A 10 -4.93 1.70 -4.51
N VAL A 11 -4.56 2.68 -5.34
CA VAL A 11 -5.34 3.06 -6.52
C VAL A 11 -5.31 1.94 -7.57
N GLY A 12 -6.49 1.62 -8.10
CA GLY A 12 -6.67 0.55 -9.08
C GLY A 12 -6.64 -0.85 -8.49
N LEU A 13 -6.68 -0.99 -7.16
CA LEU A 13 -6.90 -2.29 -6.53
C LEU A 13 -8.37 -2.69 -6.68
N PRO A 14 -8.65 -3.98 -6.93
CA PRO A 14 -10.00 -4.49 -6.98
C PRO A 14 -10.70 -4.27 -5.64
N ASN A 15 -11.99 -3.92 -5.70
CA ASN A 15 -12.81 -3.62 -4.53
C ASN A 15 -12.33 -2.42 -3.70
N LEU A 16 -11.59 -1.48 -4.30
CA LEU A 16 -11.30 -0.17 -3.72
C LEU A 16 -11.73 0.96 -4.68
N PRO A 17 -12.12 2.14 -4.15
CA PRO A 17 -12.46 3.26 -5.01
C PRO A 17 -11.23 3.77 -5.77
N THR A 18 -11.45 4.44 -6.90
CA THR A 18 -10.39 4.96 -7.77
C THR A 18 -9.68 6.19 -7.21
N ALA A 19 -10.36 6.99 -6.38
CA ALA A 19 -9.81 8.22 -5.82
C ALA A 19 -9.01 7.96 -4.53
N PRO A 20 -7.74 8.42 -4.42
CA PRO A 20 -6.92 8.26 -3.21
C PRO A 20 -7.58 8.78 -1.93
N PHE A 21 -8.31 9.89 -2.03
CA PHE A 21 -9.06 10.46 -0.91
C PHE A 21 -10.13 9.47 -0.38
N ASN A 22 -10.92 8.89 -1.28
CA ASN A 22 -11.96 7.92 -0.91
C ASN A 22 -11.36 6.62 -0.35
N ILE A 23 -10.22 6.18 -0.89
CA ILE A 23 -9.48 5.05 -0.34
C ILE A 23 -9.05 5.35 1.09
N SER A 24 -8.39 6.49 1.31
CA SER A 24 -7.92 6.87 2.65
C SER A 24 -9.06 6.98 3.65
N ASN A 25 -10.23 7.51 3.24
CA ASN A 25 -11.39 7.62 4.11
C ASN A 25 -11.96 6.24 4.47
N ARG A 26 -12.00 5.31 3.49
CA ARG A 26 -12.45 3.93 3.74
C ARG A 26 -11.48 3.16 4.63
N LEU A 27 -10.17 3.32 4.42
CA LEU A 27 -9.15 2.70 5.26
C LEU A 27 -9.19 3.30 6.68
N LYS A 28 -9.29 4.61 6.84
CA LYS A 28 -9.47 5.26 8.15
C LYS A 28 -10.68 4.75 8.92
N LYS A 29 -11.78 4.40 8.24
CA LYS A 29 -12.96 3.79 8.87
C LYS A 29 -12.72 2.37 9.39
N ASN A 30 -11.80 1.63 8.78
CA ASN A 30 -11.51 0.23 9.12
C ASN A 30 -10.22 0.06 9.94
N ALA A 31 -9.41 1.12 10.05
CA ALA A 31 -8.15 1.12 10.78
C ALA A 31 -8.37 1.44 12.26
N THR A 32 -7.60 0.79 13.13
CA THR A 32 -7.36 1.30 14.48
C THR A 32 -6.34 2.42 14.47
N THR A 33 -6.25 3.20 15.55
CA THR A 33 -5.29 4.30 15.71
C THR A 33 -3.83 3.85 15.55
N GLU A 34 -3.54 2.58 15.85
CA GLU A 34 -2.21 1.98 15.73
C GLU A 34 -1.87 1.52 14.30
N MET A 35 -2.90 1.35 13.45
CA MET A 35 -2.77 0.93 12.05
C MET A 35 -2.68 2.11 11.07
N VAL A 36 -2.76 3.35 11.56
CA VAL A 36 -2.59 4.56 10.76
C VAL A 36 -1.37 5.31 11.26
N ARG A 37 -0.43 5.59 10.35
CA ARG A 37 0.72 6.43 10.64
C ARG A 37 0.69 7.65 9.74
N LYS A 38 1.02 8.80 10.31
CA LYS A 38 1.25 10.02 9.53
C LYS A 38 2.73 10.07 9.20
N ARG A 39 3.08 10.28 7.93
CA ARG A 39 4.48 10.46 7.54
C ARG A 39 4.97 11.82 8.04
N GLU A 40 6.09 11.84 8.75
CA GLU A 40 6.70 13.09 9.22
C GLU A 40 7.18 13.91 7.99
N GLY A 41 6.88 15.21 7.98
CA GLY A 41 7.21 16.09 6.84
C GLY A 41 6.27 16.00 5.63
N SER A 42 5.17 15.26 5.68
CA SER A 42 4.18 15.19 4.59
C SER A 42 2.74 15.10 5.08
N LYS A 43 1.78 15.55 4.26
CA LYS A 43 0.33 15.39 4.54
C LYS A 43 -0.17 13.95 4.25
N ALA A 44 0.73 13.05 3.85
CA ALA A 44 0.43 11.67 3.51
C ALA A 44 0.21 10.82 4.76
N PHE A 45 -0.81 9.96 4.71
CA PHE A 45 -1.08 8.92 5.70
C PHE A 45 -0.70 7.56 5.11
N GLU A 46 -0.03 6.76 5.91
CA GLU A 46 0.31 5.37 5.66
C GLU A 46 -0.61 4.47 6.49
N PHE A 47 -1.02 3.37 5.88
CA PHE A 47 -1.97 2.42 6.45
C PHE A 47 -1.35 1.04 6.50
N HIS A 48 -1.56 0.33 7.62
CA HIS A 48 -1.08 -1.03 7.77
C HIS A 48 -1.84 -1.99 6.85
N ILE A 49 -1.16 -3.01 6.30
CA ILE A 49 -1.78 -3.97 5.37
C ILE A 49 -2.99 -4.71 5.96
N ASN A 50 -3.01 -4.92 7.28
CA ASN A 50 -4.14 -5.56 7.97
C ASN A 50 -5.43 -4.73 7.94
N CYS A 51 -5.34 -3.41 7.71
CA CYS A 51 -6.51 -2.57 7.53
C CYS A 51 -7.18 -2.78 6.16
N LEU A 52 -6.46 -3.35 5.19
CA LEU A 52 -6.98 -3.55 3.84
C LEU A 52 -7.88 -4.80 3.77
N PRO A 53 -8.92 -4.77 2.92
CA PRO A 53 -9.69 -5.97 2.60
C PRO A 53 -8.80 -7.10 2.04
N PRO A 54 -9.12 -8.38 2.27
CA PRO A 54 -8.30 -9.52 1.82
C PRO A 54 -7.95 -9.48 0.32
N VAL A 55 -8.89 -9.06 -0.51
CA VAL A 55 -8.73 -8.91 -1.97
C VAL A 55 -7.70 -7.82 -2.31
N ALA A 56 -7.76 -6.68 -1.62
CA ALA A 56 -6.82 -5.58 -1.80
C ALA A 56 -5.43 -5.94 -1.26
N ARG A 57 -5.36 -6.68 -0.15
CA ARG A 57 -4.10 -7.22 0.40
C ARG A 57 -3.39 -8.13 -0.59
N ALA A 58 -4.10 -9.10 -1.16
CA ALA A 58 -3.52 -10.00 -2.17
C ALA A 58 -2.99 -9.24 -3.39
N ALA A 59 -3.71 -8.20 -3.83
CA ALA A 59 -3.29 -7.37 -4.95
C ALA A 59 -2.09 -6.46 -4.62
N ILE A 60 -1.98 -5.94 -3.39
CA ILE A 60 -0.77 -5.23 -2.92
C ILE A 60 0.42 -6.17 -2.87
N LEU A 61 0.27 -7.35 -2.26
CA LEU A 61 1.34 -8.36 -2.19
C LEU A 61 1.82 -8.76 -3.59
N LYS A 62 0.89 -8.86 -4.55
CA LYS A 62 1.21 -9.11 -5.96
C LYS A 62 1.91 -7.92 -6.64
N LYS A 63 1.50 -6.68 -6.35
CA LYS A 63 2.03 -5.45 -6.98
C LYS A 63 3.41 -5.04 -6.46
N GLN A 64 3.68 -5.20 -5.17
CA GLN A 64 4.95 -4.79 -4.58
C GLN A 64 6.14 -5.59 -5.13
N GLY A 65 5.92 -6.74 -5.78
CA GLY A 65 6.99 -7.54 -6.35
C GLY A 65 8.01 -8.04 -5.31
N THR A 66 7.74 -7.81 -4.03
CA THR A 66 8.47 -8.42 -2.93
C THR A 66 8.10 -9.89 -2.90
N ILE A 67 8.84 -10.70 -3.65
CA ILE A 67 8.85 -12.14 -3.50
C ILE A 67 9.63 -12.41 -2.21
N GLU A 68 8.93 -12.75 -1.13
CA GLU A 68 9.59 -13.21 0.10
C GLU A 68 10.25 -14.57 -0.17
N ILE A 69 11.59 -14.56 -0.28
CA ILE A 69 12.41 -15.77 -0.19
C ILE A 69 13.30 -15.60 1.04
N ASN A 70 13.05 -16.38 2.10
CA ASN A 70 13.88 -16.48 3.29
C ASN A 70 14.19 -15.14 3.99
N ASP A 71 13.18 -14.43 4.48
CA ASP A 71 13.36 -13.28 5.40
C ASP A 71 14.16 -12.08 4.84
N ARG A 72 14.32 -11.99 3.51
CA ARG A 72 14.99 -10.85 2.86
C ARG A 72 14.07 -10.16 1.86
N GLN A 73 13.80 -8.89 2.13
CA GLN A 73 13.07 -7.99 1.24
C GLN A 73 13.98 -7.54 0.11
N PHE A 74 13.57 -7.75 -1.14
CA PHE A 74 14.26 -7.23 -2.32
C PHE A 74 13.39 -6.16 -2.98
N GLU A 75 13.86 -4.91 -2.99
CA GLU A 75 13.28 -3.82 -3.77
C GLU A 75 13.58 -4.04 -5.25
N ILE A 76 12.55 -4.35 -6.04
CA ILE A 76 12.69 -4.32 -7.49
C ILE A 76 12.69 -2.84 -7.90
N LYS A 77 13.87 -2.26 -8.12
CA LYS A 77 13.97 -0.98 -8.84
C LYS A 77 13.29 -1.16 -10.19
N GLN A 78 12.19 -0.46 -10.41
CA GLN A 78 11.58 -0.37 -11.73
C GLN A 78 12.64 0.16 -12.69
N ARG A 79 12.95 -0.66 -13.69
CA ARG A 79 13.86 -0.34 -14.80
C ARG A 79 13.33 0.95 -15.43
N GLN A 80 14.07 2.06 -15.29
CA GLN A 80 13.86 3.21 -16.16
C GLN A 80 14.06 2.71 -17.58
N THR A 81 12.96 2.63 -18.34
CA THR A 81 13.05 2.45 -19.78
C THR A 81 13.56 3.78 -20.32
N GLU A 82 14.87 3.85 -20.51
CA GLU A 82 15.48 4.86 -21.35
C GLU A 82 15.07 4.50 -22.78
N SER A 83 14.01 5.14 -23.27
CA SER A 83 13.66 5.08 -24.70
C SER A 83 14.70 5.90 -25.46
N TYR A 84 15.44 5.22 -26.35
CA TYR A 84 16.35 5.79 -27.33
C TYR A 84 15.61 6.55 -28.43
#